data_AF-A0A961U9Q0-F1
#
_entry.id   AF-A0A961U9Q0-F1
#
_cell.length_a   1.000
_cell.length_b   1.000
_cell.length_c   1.000
_cell.angle_alpha   90.00
_cell.angle_beta   90.00
_cell.angle_gamma   90.00
#
_symmetry.space_group_name_H-M   'P 1'
#
loop_
_entity.id
_entity.type
_entity.pdbx_description
1 polymer ?
#
loop_
_entity_poly.entity_id
_entity_poly.type
_entity_poly.pdbx_seq_one_letter_code
_entity_poly.pdbx_strand_id
1 'polypeptide(L)'
;MFDFLDAVLNTQTLAAFFSAVAAIATILTFAMPYVSGDKLGSRMKYLSKERQKMRERERARLAKGQRVELRQSPKAFMLDVVEKLNLRRALESEDTKDKLAMAGLRGQSPLVAYLFVRLALPIAFFLAAVFYVFVLGKFSQHPMTIKLLIALGAAYAGFFAPNLYISNRISKRQTDIQKAFPDALDLMLICVESG
;
A
#
# COMPACT_ATOMS: atom_id res chain seq x y z
N MET A 1 32.79 -18.71 69.42
CA MET A 1 31.91 -18.83 68.23
C MET A 1 30.45 -18.59 68.59
N PHE A 2 29.94 -19.17 69.69
CA PHE A 2 28.55 -18.96 70.16
C PHE A 2 28.25 -17.52 70.64
N ASP A 3 29.19 -16.83 71.32
CA ASP A 3 29.00 -15.41 71.72
C ASP A 3 28.86 -14.44 70.53
N PHE A 4 29.48 -14.76 69.40
CA PHE A 4 29.38 -13.95 68.19
C PHE A 4 28.03 -14.16 67.50
N LEU A 5 27.44 -15.35 67.62
CA LEU A 5 26.08 -15.62 67.14
C LEU A 5 25.04 -14.90 68.00
N ASP A 6 25.16 -14.90 69.33
CA ASP A 6 24.22 -14.19 70.21
C ASP A 6 24.34 -12.66 70.11
N ALA A 7 25.54 -12.12 69.85
CA ALA A 7 25.74 -10.70 69.57
C ALA A 7 25.12 -10.26 68.23
N VAL A 8 25.10 -11.16 67.23
CA VAL A 8 24.49 -10.91 65.91
C VAL A 8 22.98 -11.17 65.91
N LEU A 9 22.48 -12.05 66.79
CA LEU A 9 21.05 -12.36 66.97
C LEU A 9 20.35 -11.49 68.02
N ASN A 10 21.07 -10.55 68.65
CA ASN A 10 20.48 -9.61 69.58
C ASN A 10 19.51 -8.67 68.83
N THR A 11 18.29 -8.50 69.34
CA THR A 11 17.21 -7.74 68.69
C THR A 11 17.63 -6.30 68.35
N GLN A 12 18.54 -5.72 69.15
CA GLN A 12 19.04 -4.37 68.96
C GLN A 12 20.08 -4.24 67.84
N THR A 13 20.98 -5.22 67.66
CA THR A 13 21.99 -5.21 66.57
C THR A 13 21.34 -5.51 65.23
N LEU A 14 20.36 -6.43 65.22
CA LEU A 14 19.54 -6.72 64.05
C LEU A 14 18.73 -5.48 63.62
N ALA A 15 18.07 -4.79 64.56
CA ALA A 15 17.32 -3.56 64.28
C ALA A 15 18.22 -2.41 63.77
N ALA A 16 19.43 -2.27 64.32
CA ALA A 16 20.40 -1.27 63.87
C ALA A 16 20.92 -1.57 62.45
N PHE A 17 21.11 -2.84 62.10
CA PHE A 17 21.51 -3.23 60.75
C PHE A 17 20.38 -2.95 59.74
N PHE A 18 19.14 -3.32 60.06
CA PHE A 18 17.99 -3.04 59.18
C PHE A 18 17.73 -1.55 59.01
N SER A 19 17.88 -0.73 60.06
CA SER A 19 17.73 0.73 59.95
C SER A 19 18.84 1.38 59.12
N ALA A 20 20.08 0.90 59.24
CA ALA A 20 21.18 1.35 58.40
C ALA A 20 20.97 1.00 56.92
N VAL A 21 20.53 -0.22 56.62
CA VAL A 21 20.20 -0.64 55.25
C VAL A 21 19.03 0.17 54.70
N ALA A 22 18.00 0.44 55.51
CA ALA A 22 16.87 1.27 55.12
C ALA A 22 17.29 2.72 54.82
N ALA A 23 18.18 3.31 55.62
CA ALA A 23 18.72 4.65 55.40
C ALA A 23 19.53 4.74 54.09
N ILE A 24 20.32 3.72 53.78
CA ILE A 24 21.08 3.67 52.51
C ILE A 24 20.12 3.51 51.32
N ALA A 25 19.10 2.68 51.45
CA ALA A 25 18.10 2.46 50.41
C ALA A 25 17.29 3.72 50.10
N THR A 26 16.92 4.51 51.11
CA THR A 26 16.22 5.79 50.91
C THR A 26 17.12 6.81 50.21
N ILE A 27 18.39 6.93 50.60
CA ILE A 27 19.35 7.82 49.95
C ILE A 27 19.52 7.46 48.46
N LEU A 28 19.68 6.17 48.14
CA LEU A 28 19.82 5.70 46.75
C LEU A 28 18.55 5.94 45.92
N THR A 29 17.38 5.77 46.52
CA THR A 29 16.09 6.01 45.86
C THR A 29 15.91 7.48 45.49
N PHE A 30 16.30 8.41 46.38
CA PHE A 30 16.28 9.84 46.10
C PHE A 30 17.38 10.30 45.13
N ALA A 31 18.53 9.62 45.10
CA ALA A 31 19.63 9.94 44.18
C ALA A 31 19.42 9.43 42.75
N MET A 32 18.70 8.31 42.58
CA MET A 32 18.41 7.70 41.27
C MET A 32 17.79 8.65 40.22
N PRO A 33 16.80 9.51 40.53
CA PRO A 33 16.23 10.43 39.55
C PRO A 33 17.25 11.46 39.01
N TYR A 34 18.26 11.84 39.79
CA TYR A 34 19.33 12.74 39.34
C TYR A 34 20.33 12.07 38.38
N VAL A 35 20.44 10.74 38.41
CA VAL A 35 21.30 9.95 37.51
C VAL A 35 20.58 9.59 36.20
N SER A 36 19.27 9.83 36.11
CA SER A 36 18.51 9.63 34.86
C SER A 36 18.79 10.76 33.86
N GLY A 37 19.97 10.70 33.25
CA GLY A 37 20.46 11.66 32.26
C GLY A 37 19.52 11.89 31.08
N ASP A 38 19.69 13.04 30.45
CA ASP A 38 18.85 13.67 29.44
C ASP A 38 18.35 12.71 28.34
N LYS A 39 17.14 12.16 28.54
CA LYS A 39 16.43 11.31 27.56
C LYS A 39 15.98 12.09 26.32
N LEU A 40 15.91 13.41 26.39
CA LEU A 40 15.49 14.26 25.27
C LEU A 40 16.65 14.48 24.31
N GLY A 41 17.86 14.72 24.83
CA GLY A 41 19.07 14.87 24.04
C GLY A 41 19.38 13.66 23.15
N SER A 42 19.16 12.43 23.66
CA SER A 42 19.34 11.21 22.87
C SER A 42 18.29 11.05 21.76
N ARG A 43 17.02 11.40 22.04
CA ARG A 43 15.93 11.38 21.06
C ARG A 43 16.08 12.46 19.99
N MET A 44 16.51 13.66 20.36
CA MET A 44 16.79 14.74 19.41
C MET A 44 17.91 14.35 18.45
N LYS A 45 18.98 13.70 18.94
CA LYS A 45 20.08 13.18 18.10
C LYS A 45 19.62 12.07 17.15
N TYR A 46 18.68 11.24 17.57
CA TYR A 46 18.09 10.21 16.69
C TYR A 46 17.23 10.84 15.59
N LEU A 47 16.32 11.76 15.96
CA LEU A 47 15.45 12.45 15.01
C LEU A 47 16.22 13.34 14.04
N SER A 48 17.29 14.00 14.50
CA SER A 48 18.13 14.82 13.62
C SER A 48 18.87 13.97 12.59
N LYS A 49 19.44 12.82 13.00
CA LYS A 49 20.04 11.85 12.07
C LYS A 49 19.03 11.32 11.06
N GLU A 50 17.80 11.02 11.47
CA GLU A 50 16.79 10.50 10.56
C GLU A 50 16.30 11.57 9.57
N ARG A 51 16.08 12.80 10.04
CA ARG A 51 15.77 13.95 9.17
C ARG A 51 16.90 14.23 8.18
N GLN A 52 18.15 14.09 8.60
CA GLN A 52 19.29 14.31 7.72
C GLN A 52 19.38 13.23 6.63
N LYS A 53 19.20 11.95 6.98
CA LYS A 53 19.09 10.87 5.99
C LYS A 53 17.95 11.10 5.00
N MET A 54 16.79 11.58 5.45
CA MET A 54 15.66 11.91 4.57
C MET A 54 16.02 13.04 3.60
N ARG A 55 16.66 14.12 4.10
CA ARG A 55 17.14 15.23 3.26
C ARG A 55 18.21 14.78 2.26
N GLU A 56 19.12 13.89 2.65
CA GLU A 56 20.12 13.33 1.76
C GLU A 56 19.49 12.44 0.69
N ARG A 57 18.51 11.60 1.04
CA ARG A 57 17.72 10.82 0.08
C ARG A 57 16.96 11.70 -0.89
N GLU A 58 16.36 12.78 -0.42
CA GLU A 58 15.66 13.75 -1.28
C GLU A 58 16.62 14.51 -2.18
N ARG A 59 17.75 15.00 -1.67
CA ARG A 59 18.80 15.64 -2.48
C ARG A 59 19.38 14.69 -3.52
N ALA A 60 19.65 13.44 -3.15
CA ALA A 60 20.12 12.41 -4.08
C ALA A 60 19.06 12.06 -5.14
N ARG A 61 17.77 12.06 -4.78
CA ARG A 61 16.65 11.89 -5.72
C ARG A 61 16.54 13.07 -6.70
N LEU A 62 16.63 14.30 -6.20
CA LEU A 62 16.60 15.51 -7.00
C LEU A 62 17.81 15.61 -7.93
N ALA A 63 19.01 15.25 -7.45
CA ALA A 63 20.23 15.19 -8.26
C ALA A 63 20.14 14.14 -9.38
N LYS A 64 19.40 13.04 -9.15
CA LYS A 64 19.06 12.03 -10.18
C LYS A 64 17.94 12.48 -11.13
N GLY A 65 17.41 13.70 -11.00
CA GLY A 65 16.31 14.21 -11.81
C GLY A 65 14.96 13.55 -11.55
N GLN A 66 14.85 12.67 -10.55
CA GLN A 66 13.59 12.04 -10.16
C GLN A 66 12.78 13.01 -9.29
N ARG A 67 12.04 13.92 -9.93
CA ARG A 67 10.97 14.65 -9.26
C ARG A 67 9.93 13.65 -8.77
N VAL A 68 9.41 13.86 -7.56
CA VAL A 68 8.25 13.10 -7.07
C VAL A 68 7.07 13.53 -7.92
N GLU A 69 6.79 12.76 -8.98
CA GLU A 69 5.60 12.98 -9.79
C GLU A 69 4.38 12.57 -8.96
N LEU A 70 3.72 13.57 -8.36
CA LEU A 70 2.39 13.40 -7.73
C LEU A 70 1.33 13.03 -8.78
N ARG A 71 1.63 13.23 -10.06
CA ARG A 71 0.86 12.71 -11.18
C ARG A 71 1.31 11.28 -11.47
N GLN A 72 0.36 10.35 -11.47
CA GLN A 72 0.62 9.00 -11.99
C GLN A 72 0.92 9.11 -13.49
N SER A 73 2.18 9.30 -13.84
CA SER A 73 2.62 9.14 -15.21
C SER A 73 2.42 7.68 -15.61
N PRO A 74 2.00 7.43 -16.86
CA PRO A 74 1.91 6.07 -17.35
C PRO A 74 3.31 5.45 -17.33
N LYS A 75 3.45 4.21 -16.83
CA LYS A 75 4.75 3.53 -16.80
C LYS A 75 5.34 3.56 -18.22
N ALA A 76 6.58 4.05 -18.37
CA ALA A 76 7.21 4.30 -19.67
C ALA A 76 7.12 3.11 -20.64
N PHE A 77 7.21 1.88 -20.12
CA PHE A 77 7.05 0.67 -20.91
C PHE A 77 5.67 0.50 -21.55
N MET A 78 4.58 0.82 -20.84
CA MET A 78 3.23 0.72 -21.40
C MET A 78 2.98 1.77 -22.47
N LEU A 79 3.57 2.95 -22.33
CA LEU A 79 3.51 4.01 -23.35
C LEU A 79 4.19 3.57 -24.63
N ASP A 80 5.43 3.10 -24.51
CA ASP A 80 6.25 2.68 -25.64
C ASP A 80 5.59 1.55 -26.44
N VAL A 81 4.97 0.57 -25.77
CA VAL A 81 4.23 -0.51 -26.45
C VAL A 81 2.97 0.00 -27.14
N VAL A 82 2.19 0.86 -26.48
CA VAL A 82 0.94 1.43 -27.04
C VAL A 82 1.22 2.34 -28.23
N GLU A 83 2.32 3.09 -28.18
CA GLU A 83 2.77 4.03 -29.22
C GLU A 83 3.35 3.28 -30.42
N LYS A 84 4.27 2.34 -30.21
CA LYS A 84 4.86 1.51 -31.28
C LYS A 84 3.83 0.72 -32.08
N LEU A 85 2.79 0.23 -31.41
CA LEU A 85 1.73 -0.54 -32.03
C LEU A 85 0.52 0.32 -32.45
N ASN A 86 0.59 1.66 -32.30
CA ASN A 86 -0.49 2.59 -32.64
C ASN A 86 -1.87 2.21 -32.07
N LEU A 87 -1.92 1.63 -30.86
CA LEU A 87 -3.16 1.13 -30.26
C LEU A 87 -4.18 2.25 -30.04
N ARG A 88 -3.71 3.48 -29.82
CA ARG A 88 -4.58 4.66 -29.74
C ARG A 88 -5.45 4.77 -30.99
N ARG A 89 -4.85 4.78 -32.18
CA ARG A 89 -5.62 4.92 -33.41
C ARG A 89 -6.47 3.69 -33.75
N ALA A 90 -6.02 2.49 -33.37
CA ALA A 90 -6.68 1.24 -33.73
C ALA A 90 -7.80 0.80 -32.76
N LEU A 91 -7.70 1.14 -31.46
CA LEU A 91 -8.57 0.60 -30.40
C LEU A 91 -9.20 1.69 -29.50
N GLU A 92 -8.87 2.97 -29.67
CA GLU A 92 -9.50 4.09 -28.95
C GLU A 92 -10.77 4.52 -29.68
N SER A 93 -11.93 4.06 -29.20
CA SER A 93 -13.20 4.72 -29.55
C SER A 93 -13.40 5.93 -28.64
N GLU A 94 -14.08 6.98 -29.12
CA GLU A 94 -14.42 8.14 -28.28
C GLU A 94 -15.17 7.70 -27.01
N ASP A 95 -16.11 6.76 -27.15
CA ASP A 95 -16.84 6.13 -26.03
C ASP A 95 -15.93 5.53 -24.95
N THR A 96 -14.74 5.05 -25.31
CA THR A 96 -13.83 4.43 -24.35
C THR A 96 -13.28 5.46 -23.37
N LYS A 97 -13.02 6.69 -23.82
CA LYS A 97 -12.58 7.79 -22.96
C LYS A 97 -13.68 8.17 -21.98
N ASP A 98 -14.91 8.26 -22.45
CA ASP A 98 -16.05 8.65 -21.64
C ASP A 98 -16.34 7.59 -20.57
N LYS A 99 -16.30 6.30 -20.92
CA LYS A 99 -16.42 5.20 -19.96
C LYS A 99 -15.32 5.23 -18.90
N LEU A 100 -14.07 5.49 -19.28
CA LEU A 100 -12.97 5.63 -18.32
C LEU A 100 -13.16 6.86 -17.41
N ALA A 101 -13.66 7.97 -17.95
CA ALA A 101 -13.97 9.17 -17.18
C ALA A 101 -15.11 8.92 -16.17
N MET A 102 -16.16 8.20 -16.58
CA MET A 102 -17.25 7.76 -15.69
C MET A 102 -16.74 6.83 -14.59
N ALA A 103 -15.79 5.94 -14.89
CA ALA A 103 -15.13 5.07 -13.90
C ALA A 103 -14.25 5.85 -12.89
N GLY A 104 -14.05 7.15 -13.09
CA GLY A 104 -13.20 8.01 -12.25
C GLY A 104 -11.72 7.96 -12.62
N LEU A 105 -11.38 7.27 -13.72
CA LEU A 105 -10.03 7.12 -14.24
C LEU A 105 -9.73 8.23 -15.24
N ARG A 106 -9.47 9.44 -14.73
CA ARG A 106 -9.19 10.62 -15.56
C ARG A 106 -7.70 10.70 -15.91
N GLY A 107 -7.40 11.09 -17.14
CA GLY A 107 -6.04 11.37 -17.62
C GLY A 107 -5.47 10.36 -18.61
N GLN A 108 -4.24 10.63 -19.07
CA GLN A 108 -3.58 9.84 -20.12
C GLN A 108 -3.06 8.48 -19.62
N SER A 109 -2.72 8.38 -18.33
CA SER A 109 -2.14 7.16 -17.75
C SER A 109 -3.12 5.98 -17.68
N PRO A 110 -4.35 6.15 -17.14
CA PRO A 110 -5.33 5.07 -17.13
C PRO A 110 -5.79 4.64 -18.53
N LEU A 111 -5.85 5.58 -19.48
CA LEU A 111 -6.18 5.29 -20.87
C LEU A 111 -5.16 4.34 -21.51
N VAL A 112 -3.87 4.67 -21.37
CA VAL A 112 -2.78 3.83 -21.91
C VAL A 112 -2.75 2.47 -21.23
N ALA A 113 -2.96 2.42 -19.91
CA ALA A 113 -3.07 1.16 -19.18
C ALA A 113 -4.25 0.30 -19.65
N TYR A 114 -5.43 0.91 -19.90
CA TYR A 114 -6.60 0.19 -20.43
C TYR A 114 -6.33 -0.37 -21.82
N LEU A 115 -5.77 0.42 -22.73
CA LEU A 115 -5.41 -0.02 -24.08
C LEU A 115 -4.40 -1.17 -24.04
N PHE A 116 -3.35 -1.03 -23.21
CA PHE A 116 -2.34 -2.07 -23.03
C PHE A 116 -2.96 -3.36 -22.49
N VAL A 117 -3.76 -3.30 -21.42
CA VAL A 117 -4.41 -4.46 -20.81
C VAL A 117 -5.39 -5.11 -21.78
N ARG A 118 -6.12 -4.33 -22.58
CA ARG A 118 -7.05 -4.82 -23.60
C ARG A 118 -6.36 -5.64 -24.69
N LEU A 119 -5.12 -5.33 -25.02
CA LEU A 119 -4.32 -6.12 -25.96
C LEU A 119 -3.58 -7.28 -25.27
N ALA A 120 -2.99 -7.03 -24.10
CA ALA A 120 -2.14 -7.99 -23.41
C ALA A 120 -2.95 -9.16 -22.81
N LEU A 121 -4.16 -8.92 -22.31
CA LEU A 121 -4.98 -9.96 -21.69
C LEU A 121 -5.36 -11.11 -22.64
N PRO A 122 -5.90 -10.87 -23.85
CA PRO A 122 -6.17 -11.95 -24.80
C PRO A 122 -4.94 -12.81 -25.10
N ILE A 123 -3.78 -12.17 -25.29
CA ILE A 123 -2.52 -12.87 -25.59
C ILE A 123 -2.07 -13.70 -24.38
N ALA A 124 -2.13 -13.12 -23.18
CA ALA A 124 -1.76 -13.82 -21.95
C ALA A 124 -2.69 -15.01 -21.68
N PHE A 125 -4.00 -14.85 -21.84
CA PHE A 125 -4.98 -15.93 -21.67
C PHE A 125 -4.82 -17.02 -22.75
N PHE A 126 -4.53 -16.64 -23.99
CA PHE A 126 -4.26 -17.59 -25.07
C PHE A 126 -3.02 -18.42 -24.77
N LEU A 127 -1.90 -17.77 -24.42
CA LEU A 127 -0.65 -18.47 -24.07
C LEU A 127 -0.81 -19.35 -22.84
N ALA A 128 -1.51 -18.87 -21.81
CA ALA A 128 -1.82 -19.66 -20.63
C ALA A 128 -2.71 -20.87 -20.95
N ALA A 129 -3.71 -20.71 -21.81
CA ALA A 129 -4.58 -21.80 -22.24
C ALA A 129 -3.84 -22.83 -23.09
N VAL A 130 -2.98 -22.39 -24.02
CA VAL A 130 -2.10 -23.28 -24.78
C VAL A 130 -1.16 -24.02 -23.83
N PHE A 131 -0.46 -23.32 -22.95
CA PHE A 131 0.41 -23.96 -21.96
C PHE A 131 -0.36 -24.98 -21.11
N TYR A 132 -1.56 -24.64 -20.62
CA TYR A 132 -2.39 -25.53 -19.82
C TYR A 132 -2.83 -26.78 -20.60
N VAL A 133 -3.29 -26.61 -21.83
CA VAL A 133 -3.82 -27.72 -22.65
C VAL A 133 -2.71 -28.64 -23.17
N PHE A 134 -1.53 -28.10 -23.48
CA PHE A 134 -0.41 -28.87 -24.04
C PHE A 134 0.56 -29.41 -22.98
N VAL A 135 0.79 -28.72 -21.85
CA VAL A 135 1.78 -29.12 -20.84
C VAL A 135 1.16 -29.93 -19.70
N LEU A 136 -0.05 -29.59 -19.22
CA LEU A 136 -0.65 -30.33 -18.11
C LEU A 136 -1.31 -31.65 -18.53
N GLY A 137 -1.36 -31.98 -19.82
CA GLY A 137 -1.68 -33.33 -20.34
C GLY A 137 -3.08 -33.89 -20.05
N LYS A 138 -3.90 -33.22 -19.21
CA LYS A 138 -5.22 -33.70 -18.79
C LYS A 138 -6.24 -33.84 -19.92
N PHE A 139 -6.01 -33.21 -21.08
CA PHE A 139 -6.88 -33.27 -22.26
C PHE A 139 -6.23 -34.02 -23.44
N SER A 140 -5.24 -34.90 -23.20
CA SER A 140 -4.52 -35.60 -24.28
C SER A 140 -5.41 -36.49 -25.17
N GLN A 141 -6.55 -36.97 -24.68
CA GLN A 141 -7.46 -37.83 -25.44
C GLN A 141 -8.45 -37.07 -26.34
N HIS A 142 -8.57 -35.74 -26.21
CA HIS A 142 -9.51 -34.97 -27.02
C HIS A 142 -8.88 -34.51 -28.35
N PRO A 143 -9.68 -34.47 -29.44
CA PRO A 143 -9.21 -34.04 -30.75
C PRO A 143 -8.65 -32.61 -30.72
N MET A 144 -7.68 -32.34 -31.60
CA MET A 144 -6.97 -31.06 -31.70
C MET A 144 -7.93 -29.86 -31.84
N THR A 145 -9.11 -30.08 -32.43
CA THR A 145 -10.19 -29.08 -32.56
C THR A 145 -10.70 -28.55 -31.23
N ILE A 146 -10.93 -29.42 -30.23
CA ILE A 146 -11.43 -29.02 -28.90
C ILE A 146 -10.36 -28.20 -28.16
N LYS A 147 -9.09 -28.60 -28.28
CA LYS A 147 -7.95 -27.88 -27.69
C LYS A 147 -7.85 -26.45 -28.21
N LEU A 148 -7.98 -26.30 -29.54
CA LEU A 148 -8.00 -25.00 -30.21
C LEU A 148 -9.20 -24.15 -29.79
N LEU A 149 -10.38 -24.77 -29.67
CA LEU A 149 -11.61 -24.11 -29.25
C LEU A 149 -11.52 -23.58 -27.80
N ILE A 150 -10.92 -24.35 -26.88
CA ILE A 150 -10.66 -23.89 -25.50
C ILE A 150 -9.68 -22.70 -25.50
N ALA A 151 -8.60 -22.76 -26.27
CA ALA A 151 -7.63 -21.67 -26.35
C ALA A 151 -8.25 -20.38 -26.93
N LEU A 152 -9.04 -20.52 -28.00
CA LEU A 152 -9.80 -19.41 -28.60
C LEU A 152 -10.84 -18.85 -27.63
N GLY A 153 -11.57 -19.72 -26.92
CA GLY A 153 -12.54 -19.31 -25.90
C GLY A 153 -11.89 -18.55 -24.75
N ALA A 154 -10.72 -18.99 -24.28
CA ALA A 154 -9.94 -18.29 -23.26
C ALA A 154 -9.46 -16.91 -23.74
N ALA A 155 -8.97 -16.81 -24.98
CA ALA A 155 -8.57 -15.54 -25.57
C ALA A 155 -9.76 -14.56 -25.70
N TYR A 156 -10.92 -15.07 -26.13
CA TYR A 156 -12.16 -14.29 -26.23
C TYR A 156 -12.63 -13.78 -24.86
N ALA A 157 -12.58 -14.64 -23.83
CA ALA A 157 -12.86 -14.23 -22.45
C ALA A 157 -11.88 -13.15 -21.97
N GLY A 158 -10.58 -13.30 -22.29
CA GLY A 158 -9.55 -12.31 -21.99
C GLY A 158 -9.79 -10.94 -22.63
N PHE A 159 -10.39 -10.90 -23.83
CA PHE A 159 -10.76 -9.66 -24.52
C PHE A 159 -11.94 -8.94 -23.87
N PHE A 160 -12.91 -9.67 -23.33
CA PHE A 160 -14.10 -9.08 -22.69
C PHE A 160 -13.84 -8.63 -21.24
N ALA A 161 -12.91 -9.30 -20.55
CA ALA A 161 -12.53 -9.02 -19.16
C ALA A 161 -12.29 -7.52 -18.83
N PRO A 162 -11.47 -6.76 -19.59
CA PRO A 162 -11.21 -5.35 -19.26
C PRO A 162 -12.45 -4.47 -19.41
N ASN A 163 -13.34 -4.79 -20.35
CA ASN A 163 -14.59 -4.04 -20.54
C ASN A 163 -15.56 -4.29 -19.37
N LEU A 164 -15.69 -5.55 -18.95
CA LEU A 164 -16.48 -5.92 -17.77
C LEU A 164 -15.96 -5.24 -16.50
N TYR A 165 -14.64 -5.19 -16.31
CA TYR A 165 -14.04 -4.52 -15.15
C TYR A 165 -14.40 -3.04 -15.06
N ILE A 166 -14.34 -2.31 -16.19
CA ILE A 166 -14.69 -0.89 -16.24
C ILE A 166 -16.18 -0.68 -15.96
N SER A 167 -17.07 -1.45 -16.59
CA SER A 167 -18.51 -1.35 -16.34
C SER A 167 -18.86 -1.63 -14.87
N ASN A 168 -18.22 -2.63 -14.25
CA ASN A 168 -18.39 -2.91 -12.82
C ASN A 168 -17.92 -1.76 -11.93
N ARG A 169 -16.80 -1.11 -12.28
CA ARG A 169 -16.30 0.08 -11.56
C ARG A 169 -17.23 1.27 -11.70
N ILE A 170 -17.78 1.51 -12.91
CA ILE A 170 -18.77 2.57 -13.15
C ILE A 170 -20.01 2.33 -12.29
N SER A 171 -20.58 1.12 -12.33
CA SER A 171 -21.78 0.77 -11.57
C SER A 171 -21.57 0.96 -10.06
N LYS A 172 -20.45 0.48 -9.50
CA LYS A 172 -20.13 0.70 -8.08
C LYS A 172 -20.08 2.19 -7.73
N ARG A 173 -19.42 3.00 -8.56
CA ARG A 173 -19.33 4.44 -8.31
C ARG A 173 -20.68 5.14 -8.42
N GLN A 174 -21.54 4.74 -9.36
CA GLN A 174 -22.91 5.25 -9.45
C GLN A 174 -23.71 4.92 -8.19
N THR A 175 -23.60 3.69 -7.67
CA THR A 175 -24.28 3.31 -6.43
C THR A 175 -23.77 4.10 -5.22
N ASP A 176 -22.47 4.39 -5.15
CA ASP A 176 -21.89 5.18 -4.07
C ASP A 176 -22.36 6.64 -4.12
N ILE A 177 -22.42 7.23 -5.32
CA ILE A 177 -22.95 8.58 -5.53
C ILE A 177 -24.43 8.65 -5.17
N GLN A 178 -25.24 7.67 -5.58
CA GLN A 178 -26.67 7.64 -5.24
C GLN A 178 -26.91 7.55 -3.72
N LYS A 179 -26.07 6.80 -3.00
CA LYS A 179 -26.15 6.70 -1.53
C LYS A 179 -25.78 7.99 -0.82
N ALA A 180 -24.84 8.76 -1.35
CA ALA A 180 -24.39 10.03 -0.76
C ALA A 180 -25.22 11.24 -1.20
N PHE A 181 -26.06 11.10 -2.22
CA PHE A 181 -26.87 12.19 -2.77
C PHE A 181 -27.85 12.85 -1.78
N PRO A 182 -28.64 12.11 -0.97
CA PRO A 182 -29.60 12.74 -0.05
C PRO A 182 -28.92 13.57 1.04
N ASP A 183 -27.78 13.10 1.57
CA ASP A 183 -26.97 13.80 2.57
C ASP A 183 -26.41 15.13 2.01
N ALA A 184 -25.95 15.12 0.77
CA ALA A 184 -25.51 16.34 0.09
C ALA A 184 -26.66 17.34 -0.12
N LEU A 185 -27.88 16.86 -0.36
CA LEU A 185 -29.06 17.70 -0.54
C LEU A 185 -29.48 18.35 0.79
N ASP A 186 -29.43 17.60 1.89
CA ASP A 186 -29.68 18.12 3.24
C ASP A 186 -28.65 19.20 3.63
N LEU A 187 -27.36 18.94 3.39
CA LEU A 187 -26.31 19.92 3.62
C LEU A 187 -26.50 21.20 2.78
N MET A 188 -26.90 21.07 1.52
CA MET A 188 -27.22 22.21 0.66
C MET A 188 -28.43 23.00 1.17
N LEU A 189 -29.46 22.32 1.68
CA LEU A 189 -30.65 22.98 2.25
C LEU A 189 -30.26 23.82 3.47
N ILE A 190 -29.50 23.26 4.41
CA ILE A 190 -29.00 23.98 5.58
C ILE A 190 -28.15 25.19 5.18
N CYS A 191 -27.28 25.04 4.17
CA CYS A 191 -26.49 26.15 3.65
C CYS A 191 -27.35 27.27 3.04
N VAL A 192 -28.51 26.96 2.46
CA VAL A 192 -29.43 27.96 1.89
C VAL A 192 -30.31 28.60 2.97
N GLU A 193 -30.72 27.86 4.00
CA GLU A 193 -31.51 28.40 5.13
C GLU A 193 -30.70 29.30 6.06
N SER A 194 -29.38 29.06 6.16
CA SER A 194 -28.48 29.84 7.01
C SER A 194 -27.88 31.08 6.32
N GLY A 195 -28.12 31.24 5.03
CA GLY A 195 -27.54 32.28 4.16
C GLY A 195 -28.46 33.47 3.93
#